data_AF-A0A5T0XZV8-F1
#
_entry.id   AF-A0A5T0XZV8-F1
#
_cell.length_a   1.000
_cell.length_b   1.000
_cell.length_c   1.000
_cell.angle_alpha   90.00
_cell.angle_beta   90.00
_cell.angle_gamma   90.00
#
_symmetry.space_group_name_H-M   'P 1'
#
loop_
_entity.id
_entity.type
_entity.pdbx_description
1 polymer ?
#
loop_
_entity_poly.entity_id
_entity_poly.type
_entity_poly.pdbx_seq_one_letter_code
_entity_poly.pdbx_strand_id
1 'polypeptide(L)' 'YGKALLEFALKNYPYSEIYTFASLSAKNFFLKVGFKIIKENIVIRDQQELKNFLMKKEIN' A
#
# COMPACT_ATOMS: atom_id res chain seq x y z
N TYR A 1 9.05 -12.25 5.31
CA TYR A 1 7.63 -12.67 5.32
C TYR A 1 6.71 -11.76 4.50
N GLY A 2 6.69 -10.43 4.70
CA GLY A 2 5.71 -9.54 4.03
C GLY A 2 5.66 -9.62 2.49
N LYS A 3 6.81 -9.75 1.80
CA LYS A 3 6.86 -9.91 0.34
C LYS A 3 6.14 -11.17 -0.14
N ALA A 4 6.39 -12.32 0.50
CA ALA A 4 5.76 -13.58 0.14
C ALA A 4 4.25 -13.57 0.36
N LEU A 5 3.77 -12.91 1.42
CA LEU A 5 2.34 -12.74 1.67
C LEU A 5 1.68 -11.87 0.59
N LEU A 6 2.34 -10.78 0.19
CA LEU A 6 1.87 -9.94 -0.90
C LEU A 6 1.83 -10.71 -2.22
N GLU A 7 2.87 -11.47 -2.55
CA GLU A 7 2.90 -12.32 -3.75
C GLU A 7 1.80 -13.37 -3.74
N PHE A 8 1.56 -14.00 -2.59
CA PHE A 8 0.45 -14.94 -2.42
C PHE A 8 -0.91 -14.27 -2.66
N ALA A 9 -1.14 -13.09 -2.09
CA ALA A 9 -2.38 -12.32 -2.29
C ALA A 9 -2.57 -11.90 -3.74
N LEU A 10 -1.49 -11.66 -4.50
CA LEU A 10 -1.53 -11.24 -5.89
C LEU A 10 -1.64 -12.39 -6.90
N LYS A 11 -1.35 -13.63 -6.50
CA LYS A 11 -1.21 -14.78 -7.42
C LYS A 11 -2.42 -15.03 -8.32
N ASN A 12 -3.63 -14.80 -7.81
CA ASN A 12 -4.90 -14.97 -8.54
C ASN A 12 -5.78 -13.72 -8.41
N TYR A 13 -5.16 -12.55 -8.26
CA TYR A 13 -5.92 -11.32 -8.07
C TYR A 13 -6.65 -10.96 -9.38
N PRO A 14 -7.99 -10.85 -9.38
CA PRO A 14 -8.77 -10.84 -10.62
C PRO A 14 -8.83 -9.46 -11.30
N TYR A 15 -8.21 -8.43 -10.72
CA TYR A 15 -8.26 -7.06 -11.22
C TYR A 15 -6.89 -6.59 -11.71
N SER A 16 -6.90 -5.69 -12.69
CA SER A 16 -5.68 -5.10 -13.27
C SER A 16 -5.00 -4.07 -12.36
N GLU A 17 -5.61 -3.69 -11.24
CA GLU A 17 -5.06 -2.71 -10.31
C GLU A 17 -5.38 -3.09 -8.86
N ILE A 18 -4.40 -2.92 -7.97
CA ILE A 18 -4.57 -3.05 -6.52
C ILE A 18 -4.21 -1.75 -5.81
N TYR A 19 -4.98 -1.46 -4.76
CA TYR A 19 -4.83 -0.25 -3.94
C TYR A 19 -4.54 -0.63 -2.49
N THR A 20 -3.78 0.22 -1.80
CA THR A 20 -3.52 0.06 -0.36
C THR A 20 -3.34 1.41 0.33
N PHE A 21 -3.72 1.48 1.60
CA PHE A 21 -3.36 2.59 2.47
C PHE A 21 -2.12 2.19 3.28
N ALA A 22 -0.94 2.62 2.83
CA ALA A 22 0.31 2.34 3.51
C ALA A 22 0.54 3.32 4.66
N SER A 23 0.94 2.83 5.83
CA SER A 23 1.48 3.67 6.89
C SER A 23 2.83 4.28 6.50
N LEU A 24 3.29 5.27 7.27
CA LEU A 24 4.62 5.87 7.09
C LEU A 24 5.75 4.82 7.09
N SER A 25 5.71 3.85 8.00
CA SER A 25 6.72 2.79 8.09
C SER A 25 6.64 1.77 6.95
N ALA A 26 5.44 1.51 6.41
CA ALA A 26 5.24 0.55 5.32
C ALA A 26 5.42 1.15 3.92
N LYS A 27 5.40 2.49 3.77
CA LYS A 27 5.55 3.20 2.48
C LYS A 27 6.71 2.66 1.64
N ASN A 28 7.89 2.57 2.24
CA ASN A 28 9.10 2.14 1.53
C ASN A 28 9.04 0.67 1.08
N PHE A 29 8.32 -0.19 1.81
CA PHE A 29 8.08 -1.56 1.38
C PHE A 29 7.24 -1.59 0.09
N PHE A 30 6.12 -0.87 0.08
CA PHE A 30 5.21 -0.85 -1.08
C PHE A 30 5.84 -0.19 -2.31
N LEU A 31 6.63 0.88 -2.13
CA LEU A 31 7.40 1.49 -3.22
C LEU A 31 8.35 0.49 -3.89
N LYS A 32 9.09 -0.30 -3.09
CA LYS A 32 10.07 -1.29 -3.60
C LYS A 32 9.42 -2.43 -4.38
N VAL A 33 8.15 -2.74 -4.14
CA VAL A 33 7.42 -3.82 -4.83
C VAL A 33 6.51 -3.32 -5.95
N GLY A 34 6.70 -2.06 -6.38
CA GLY A 34 6.10 -1.50 -7.58
C GLY A 34 4.83 -0.68 -7.37
N PHE A 35 4.45 -0.37 -6.13
CA PHE A 35 3.35 0.56 -5.89
C PHE A 35 3.81 2.00 -6.09
N LYS A 36 2.90 2.85 -6.55
CA LYS A 36 3.05 4.31 -6.70
C LYS A 36 2.11 5.03 -5.76
N ILE A 37 2.56 6.17 -5.21
CA ILE A 37 1.71 7.01 -4.35
C ILE A 37 0.72 7.76 -5.24
N ILE A 38 -0.56 7.68 -4.90
CA ILE A 38 -1.63 8.50 -5.50
C ILE A 38 -1.88 9.73 -4.63
N LYS A 39 -1.99 9.54 -3.31
CA LYS A 39 -2.41 10.58 -2.39
C LYS A 39 -1.81 10.36 -1.00
N GLU A 40 -1.43 11.46 -0.36
CA GLU A 40 -1.09 11.47 1.06
C GLU A 40 -2.35 11.82 1.88
N ASN A 41 -2.58 11.13 2.99
CA ASN A 41 -3.66 11.45 3.92
C ASN A 41 -3.11 11.64 5.32
N ILE A 42 -3.72 12.57 6.05
CA ILE A 42 -3.52 12.77 7.48
C ILE A 42 -4.85 12.41 8.16
N VAL A 43 -4.80 11.50 9.13
CA VAL A 43 -5.96 11.07 9.89
C VAL A 43 -5.68 11.33 11.36
N ILE A 44 -6.63 11.94 12.07
CA ILE A 44 -6.54 12.10 13.52
C ILE A 44 -7.17 10.87 14.18
N ARG A 45 -6.40 10.14 14.99
CA ARG A 45 -6.88 9.00 15.77
C ARG A 45 -6.30 9.08 17.17
N ASP A 46 -7.15 8.97 18.19
CA ASP A 46 -6.74 9.05 19.60
C ASP A 46 -5.90 10.31 19.90
N GLN A 47 -6.31 11.45 19.34
CA GLN A 47 -5.63 12.75 19.43
C GLN A 47 -4.23 12.80 18.80
N GLN A 48 -3.85 11.80 18.01
CA GLN A 48 -2.59 11.77 17.26
C GLN A 48 -2.83 11.94 15.76
N GLU A 49 -1.97 12.72 15.12
CA GLU A 49 -1.94 12.84 13.67
C GLU A 49 -1.17 11.67 13.06
N LEU A 50 -1.87 10.84 12.27
CA LEU A 50 -1.31 9.69 11.59
C LEU A 50 -1.28 9.94 10.08
N LYS A 51 -0.08 9.94 9.51
CA LYS A 51 0.14 10.05 8.07
C LYS A 51 0.10 8.66 7.41
N ASN A 52 -0.75 8.52 6.39
CA ASN A 52 -0.78 7.35 5.51
C ASN A 52 -0.78 7.78 4.02
N PHE A 53 -0.59 6.79 3.14
CA PHE A 53 -0.44 6.99 1.71
C PHE A 53 -1.38 6.05 0.97
N LEU A 54 -2.31 6.60 0.19
CA LEU A 54 -3.02 5.81 -0.81
C LEU A 54 -2.03 5.50 -1.93
N MET A 55 -1.80 4.22 -2.18
CA MET A 55 -0.87 3.73 -3.19
C MET A 55 -1.55 2.73 -4.12
N LYS A 56 -1.15 2.71 -5.40
CA LYS A 56 -1.62 1.71 -6.38
C LYS A 56 -0.50 0.96 -7.05
N LYS A 57 -0.81 -0.25 -7.52
CA LYS A 57 0.04 -1.06 -8.39
C LYS A 57 -0.82 -1.67 -9.50
N GLU A 58 -0.33 -1.56 -10.74
CA GLU A 58 -0.87 -2.28 -11.89
C GLU A 58 -0.50 -3.77 -11.76
N ILE A 59 -1.47 -4.65 -11.99
CA ILE A 59 -1.35 -6.10 -12.01
C ILE A 59 -1.49 -6.52 -13.48
N ASN A 60 -0.37 -6.96 -14.06
CA ASN A 60 -0.30 -7.50 -15.41
C ASN A 60 -0.62 -8.99 -15.42
#